data_AF-A0A3S0JWS7-F1
#
_entry.id   AF-A0A3S0JWS7-F1
#
_cell.length_a   1.000
_cell.length_b   1.000
_cell.length_c   1.000
_cell.angle_alpha   90.00
_cell.angle_beta   90.00
_cell.angle_gamma   90.00
#
_symmetry.space_group_name_H-M   'P 1'
#
loop_
_entity.id
_entity.type
_entity.pdbx_description
1 polymer ?
#
loop_
_entity_poly.entity_id
_entity_poly.type
_entity_poly.pdbx_seq_one_letter_code
_entity_poly.pdbx_strand_id
1 'polypeptide(L)'
;MTLFQNFGITLDLAIILAIDLTIAIILLTLMRYLQGWTAKVDSRIELAEKDNFAFGISTAGAIAGLGIVLTGAITGEAADSYIVEAIGMSAYGLFGLLLIKLGRYFHDKVALNEFNKGEQILKGNISVALVDACAAIATAIIIRAVLVWAEDLTLDTFIAIFSAFAISQIMLVLLTRFREFRYAKRNQDASMQDALVQGHTAVAIRHSGYMLAMALSFNAASHFIIYNPQAYIANIVGWFIFSIIMLVTLSVLIKIVKKLVLSKINLAQEVEQQHNIGIATVELAISVAVALILTSLMY
;
A
#
# COMPACT_ATOMS: atom_id res chain seq x y z
N MET A 1 -14.24 22.96 35.39
CA MET A 1 -13.81 22.56 34.04
C MET A 1 -12.47 21.87 34.17
N THR A 2 -12.36 20.65 33.65
CA THR A 2 -11.07 19.95 33.60
C THR A 2 -10.17 20.62 32.55
N LEU A 3 -8.85 20.53 32.72
CA LEU A 3 -7.85 21.14 31.82
C LEU A 3 -8.08 20.78 30.33
N PHE A 4 -8.65 19.60 30.06
CA PHE A 4 -8.96 19.08 28.72
C PHE A 4 -10.17 19.71 28.04
N GLN A 5 -11.18 20.15 28.80
CA GLN A 5 -12.37 20.80 28.23
C GLN A 5 -12.02 22.16 27.58
N ASN A 6 -10.99 22.84 28.09
CA ASN A 6 -10.51 24.11 27.52
C ASN A 6 -9.82 23.93 26.15
N PHE A 7 -9.47 22.70 25.77
CA PHE A 7 -8.89 22.34 24.46
C PHE A 7 -9.88 21.60 23.55
N GLY A 8 -11.18 21.56 23.91
CA GLY A 8 -12.21 20.88 23.11
C GLY A 8 -12.23 19.35 23.25
N ILE A 9 -11.46 18.76 24.18
CA ILE A 9 -11.47 17.32 24.43
C ILE A 9 -12.51 17.01 25.51
N THR A 10 -13.64 16.43 25.09
CA THR A 10 -14.67 15.91 26.00
C THR A 10 -14.26 14.54 26.55
N LEU A 11 -14.87 14.14 27.68
CA LEU A 11 -14.65 12.80 28.23
C LEU A 11 -15.09 11.71 27.24
N ASP A 12 -16.20 11.93 26.54
CA ASP A 12 -16.74 11.00 25.55
C ASP A 12 -15.76 10.78 24.39
N LEU A 13 -15.19 11.88 23.85
CA LEU A 13 -14.18 11.81 22.80
C LEU A 13 -12.93 11.08 23.30
N ALA A 14 -12.48 11.33 24.54
CA ALA A 14 -11.32 10.65 25.10
C ALA A 14 -11.54 9.13 25.25
N ILE A 15 -12.76 8.69 25.58
CA ILE A 15 -13.11 7.27 25.68
C ILE A 15 -13.12 6.62 24.29
N ILE A 16 -13.71 7.28 23.28
CA ILE A 16 -13.73 6.81 21.89
C ILE A 16 -12.30 6.61 21.35
N LEU A 17 -11.44 7.62 21.51
CA LEU A 17 -10.04 7.53 21.09
C LEU A 17 -9.28 6.40 21.81
N ALA A 18 -9.59 6.16 23.09
CA ALA A 18 -8.99 5.07 23.86
C ALA A 18 -9.45 3.68 23.35
N ILE A 19 -10.72 3.55 22.95
CA ILE A 19 -11.26 2.33 22.32
C ILE A 19 -10.53 2.07 20.99
N ASP A 20 -10.44 3.08 20.12
CA ASP A 20 -9.77 2.96 18.83
C ASP A 20 -8.31 2.57 18.95
N LEU A 21 -7.58 3.25 19.85
CA LEU A 21 -6.17 2.96 20.09
C LEU A 21 -5.98 1.54 20.62
N THR A 22 -6.86 1.08 21.52
CA THR A 22 -6.81 -0.29 22.06
C THR A 22 -7.02 -1.32 20.97
N ILE A 23 -8.05 -1.15 20.14
CA ILE A 23 -8.34 -2.06 19.01
C ILE A 23 -7.20 -2.02 18.00
N ALA A 24 -6.68 -0.84 17.68
CA ALA A 24 -5.53 -0.67 16.78
C ALA A 24 -4.30 -1.44 17.28
N ILE A 25 -3.96 -1.34 18.56
CA ILE A 25 -2.83 -2.07 19.17
C ILE A 25 -3.05 -3.59 19.06
N ILE A 26 -4.26 -4.07 19.33
CA ILE A 26 -4.62 -5.49 19.22
C ILE A 26 -4.44 -5.97 17.78
N LEU A 27 -4.95 -5.23 16.80
CA LEU A 27 -4.87 -5.59 15.38
C LEU A 27 -3.44 -5.53 14.84
N LEU A 28 -2.65 -4.52 15.22
CA LEU A 28 -1.23 -4.42 14.86
C LEU A 28 -0.42 -5.59 15.45
N THR A 29 -0.73 -5.96 16.71
CA THR A 29 -0.14 -7.13 17.36
C THR A 29 -0.52 -8.41 16.63
N LEU A 30 -1.80 -8.57 16.25
CA LEU A 30 -2.29 -9.70 15.48
C LEU A 30 -1.56 -9.82 14.13
N MET A 31 -1.33 -8.70 13.42
CA MET A 31 -0.63 -8.70 12.12
C MET A 31 0.79 -9.30 12.22
N ARG A 32 1.51 -9.00 13.31
CA ARG A 32 2.84 -9.59 13.56
C ARG A 32 2.77 -11.10 13.68
N TYR A 33 1.83 -11.65 14.44
CA TYR A 33 1.69 -13.10 14.61
C TYR A 33 1.21 -13.77 13.32
N LEU A 34 0.27 -13.16 12.61
CA LEU A 34 -0.20 -13.63 11.32
C LEU A 34 0.91 -13.75 10.28
N GLN A 35 1.94 -12.91 10.33
CA GLN A 35 3.11 -13.04 9.46
C GLN A 35 3.89 -14.33 9.73
N GLY A 36 4.18 -14.64 11.00
CA GLY A 36 4.83 -15.89 11.37
C GLY A 36 4.01 -17.11 10.96
N TRP A 37 2.70 -17.10 11.24
CA TRP A 37 1.81 -18.22 10.90
C TRP A 37 1.70 -18.47 9.39
N THR A 38 1.63 -17.40 8.59
CA THR A 38 1.55 -17.53 7.11
C THR A 38 2.84 -18.12 6.53
N ALA A 39 3.99 -17.73 7.09
CA ALA A 39 5.29 -18.23 6.69
C ALA A 39 5.65 -19.59 7.35
N LYS A 40 4.80 -20.11 8.26
CA LYS A 40 5.04 -21.33 9.05
C LYS A 40 6.36 -21.28 9.85
N VAL A 41 6.68 -20.10 10.40
CA VAL A 41 7.87 -19.86 11.20
C VAL A 41 7.52 -19.13 12.49
N ASP A 42 8.39 -19.23 13.49
CA ASP A 42 8.32 -18.36 14.66
C ASP A 42 8.91 -16.99 14.31
N SER A 43 8.07 -15.96 14.36
CA SER A 43 8.47 -14.59 14.03
C SER A 43 9.51 -14.03 15.00
N ARG A 44 9.56 -14.48 16.27
CA ARG A 44 10.60 -14.08 17.22
C ARG A 44 11.95 -14.63 16.78
N ILE A 45 12.00 -15.91 16.40
CA ILE A 45 13.24 -16.56 15.95
C ILE A 45 13.77 -15.88 14.69
N GLU A 46 12.91 -15.65 13.70
CA GLU A 46 13.30 -14.95 12.46
C GLU A 46 13.83 -13.54 12.72
N LEU A 47 13.17 -12.77 13.61
CA LEU A 47 13.53 -11.37 13.85
C LEU A 47 14.72 -11.17 14.78
N ALA A 48 14.86 -11.99 15.83
CA ALA A 48 15.79 -11.72 16.94
C ALA A 48 16.91 -12.74 17.08
N GLU A 49 16.76 -13.96 16.53
CA GLU A 49 17.79 -15.00 16.63
C GLU A 49 18.52 -15.20 15.30
N LYS A 50 17.80 -15.13 14.17
CA LYS A 50 18.36 -15.26 12.83
C LYS A 50 18.74 -13.93 12.18
N ASP A 51 18.34 -12.81 12.78
CA ASP A 51 18.50 -11.45 12.23
C ASP A 51 18.04 -11.35 10.76
N ASN A 52 16.90 -11.98 10.44
CA ASN A 52 16.41 -12.00 9.07
C ASN A 52 15.82 -10.62 8.69
N PHE A 53 16.69 -9.76 8.14
CA PHE A 53 16.32 -8.40 7.71
C PHE A 53 15.18 -8.41 6.68
N ALA A 54 15.15 -9.38 5.77
CA ALA A 54 14.08 -9.47 4.78
C ALA A 54 12.73 -9.77 5.44
N PHE A 55 12.69 -10.72 6.38
CA PHE A 55 11.48 -10.98 7.17
C PHE A 55 11.06 -9.75 7.99
N GLY A 56 12.04 -9.03 8.57
CA GLY A 56 11.83 -7.75 9.26
C GLY A 56 11.18 -6.69 8.38
N ILE A 57 11.74 -6.42 7.21
CA ILE A 57 11.22 -5.42 6.25
C ILE A 57 9.80 -5.77 5.80
N SER A 58 9.56 -7.03 5.43
CA SER A 58 8.22 -7.52 5.04
C SER A 58 7.21 -7.35 6.18
N THR A 59 7.60 -7.69 7.41
CA THR A 59 6.75 -7.53 8.60
C THR A 59 6.48 -6.05 8.89
N ALA A 60 7.48 -5.18 8.76
CA ALA A 60 7.33 -3.75 8.95
C ALA A 60 6.35 -3.14 7.93
N GLY A 61 6.44 -3.52 6.65
CA GLY A 61 5.50 -3.08 5.62
C GLY A 61 4.06 -3.55 5.88
N ALA A 62 3.89 -4.78 6.37
CA ALA A 62 2.61 -5.31 6.79
C ALA A 62 1.98 -4.52 7.96
N ILE A 63 2.77 -4.23 9.00
CA ILE A 63 2.32 -3.46 10.17
C ILE A 63 2.01 -2.01 9.77
N ALA A 64 2.90 -1.37 9.01
CA ALA A 64 2.69 -0.01 8.51
C ALA A 64 1.44 0.09 7.62
N GLY A 65 1.24 -0.88 6.73
CA GLY A 65 0.04 -0.98 5.91
C GLY A 65 -1.23 -1.08 6.75
N LEU A 66 -1.26 -1.95 7.77
CA LEU A 66 -2.41 -2.02 8.67
C LEU A 66 -2.64 -0.69 9.41
N GLY A 67 -1.57 -0.04 9.90
CA GLY A 67 -1.68 1.30 10.49
C GLY A 67 -2.34 2.30 9.55
N ILE A 68 -1.95 2.33 8.27
CA ILE A 68 -2.57 3.19 7.26
C ILE A 68 -4.06 2.89 7.10
N VAL A 69 -4.46 1.62 6.98
CA VAL A 69 -5.87 1.22 6.90
C VAL A 69 -6.66 1.74 8.10
N LEU A 70 -6.12 1.56 9.32
CA LEU A 70 -6.79 1.94 10.56
C LEU A 70 -7.04 3.46 10.63
N THR A 71 -6.16 4.29 10.04
CA THR A 71 -6.42 5.74 9.95
C THR A 71 -7.61 6.12 9.05
N GLY A 72 -8.12 5.19 8.24
CA GLY A 72 -9.36 5.38 7.48
C GLY A 72 -10.61 4.88 8.20
N ALA A 73 -10.44 4.09 9.27
CA ALA A 73 -11.53 3.59 10.11
C ALA A 73 -11.80 4.49 11.31
N ILE A 74 -10.79 5.21 11.79
CA ILE A 74 -10.92 6.19 12.88
C ILE A 74 -11.65 7.43 12.33
N THR A 75 -12.90 7.64 12.75
CA THR A 75 -13.67 8.85 12.42
C THR A 75 -13.40 9.94 13.46
N GLY A 76 -13.18 11.18 13.02
CA GLY A 76 -12.93 12.32 13.92
C GLY A 76 -14.17 12.83 14.66
N GLU A 77 -15.34 12.25 14.38
CA GLU A 77 -16.61 12.56 15.03
C GLU A 77 -16.97 11.43 16.00
N ALA A 78 -17.51 11.78 17.17
CA ALA A 78 -17.92 10.80 18.15
C ALA A 78 -19.09 9.99 17.59
N ALA A 79 -18.92 8.67 17.41
CA ALA A 79 -20.04 7.79 17.12
C ALA A 79 -21.14 7.94 18.18
N ASP A 80 -22.38 7.69 17.79
CA ASP A 80 -23.56 7.76 18.67
C ASP A 80 -23.45 6.83 19.91
N SER A 81 -22.55 5.84 19.86
CA SER A 81 -22.30 4.89 20.94
C SER A 81 -20.89 4.29 20.88
N TYR A 82 -20.27 4.13 22.05
CA TYR A 82 -18.97 3.45 22.20
C TYR A 82 -18.96 2.02 21.66
N ILE A 83 -20.11 1.32 21.70
CA ILE A 83 -20.22 -0.04 21.16
C ILE A 83 -20.17 -0.01 19.63
N VAL A 84 -20.83 0.97 19.01
CA VAL A 84 -20.85 1.12 17.55
C VAL A 84 -19.44 1.43 17.05
N GLU A 85 -18.73 2.33 17.74
CA GLU A 85 -17.32 2.61 17.47
C GLU A 85 -16.45 1.35 17.52
N ALA A 86 -16.53 0.60 18.63
CA ALA A 86 -15.73 -0.61 18.81
C ALA A 86 -16.01 -1.66 17.72
N ILE A 87 -17.27 -1.81 17.30
CA ILE A 87 -17.66 -2.72 16.21
C ILE A 87 -17.14 -2.20 14.88
N GLY A 88 -17.31 -0.91 14.56
CA GLY A 88 -16.87 -0.30 13.31
C GLY A 88 -15.37 -0.41 13.11
N MET A 89 -14.59 0.04 14.11
CA MET A 89 -13.13 -0.02 14.11
C MET A 89 -12.63 -1.47 13.99
N SER A 90 -13.25 -2.42 14.70
CA SER A 90 -12.91 -3.84 14.58
C SER A 90 -13.24 -4.42 13.21
N ALA A 91 -14.43 -4.10 12.67
CA ALA A 91 -14.90 -4.64 11.39
C ALA A 91 -14.06 -4.14 10.22
N TYR A 92 -13.82 -2.83 10.12
CA TYR A 92 -12.96 -2.26 9.07
C TYR A 92 -11.50 -2.67 9.25
N GLY A 93 -11.00 -2.72 10.47
CA GLY A 93 -9.64 -3.17 10.76
C GLY A 93 -9.39 -4.62 10.36
N LEU A 94 -10.29 -5.54 10.72
CA LEU A 94 -10.20 -6.95 10.33
C LEU A 94 -10.38 -7.14 8.82
N PHE A 95 -11.32 -6.43 8.22
CA PHE A 95 -11.55 -6.50 6.78
C PHE A 95 -10.35 -5.99 5.99
N GLY A 96 -9.82 -4.82 6.36
CA GLY A 96 -8.62 -4.26 5.73
C GLY A 96 -7.37 -5.14 5.93
N LEU A 97 -7.22 -5.78 7.09
CA LEU A 97 -6.18 -6.79 7.32
C LEU A 97 -6.30 -7.97 6.33
N LEU A 98 -7.53 -8.48 6.14
CA LEU A 98 -7.81 -9.54 5.17
C LEU A 98 -7.46 -9.09 3.74
N LEU A 99 -7.87 -7.88 3.35
CA LEU A 99 -7.58 -7.32 2.03
C LEU A 99 -6.08 -7.08 1.81
N ILE A 100 -5.33 -6.63 2.81
CA ILE A 100 -3.87 -6.50 2.71
C ILE A 100 -3.24 -7.87 2.42
N LYS A 101 -3.65 -8.92 3.14
CA LYS A 101 -3.17 -10.28 2.87
C LYS A 101 -3.52 -10.75 1.46
N LEU A 102 -4.76 -10.54 1.06
CA LEU A 102 -5.25 -10.92 -0.27
C LEU A 102 -4.49 -10.17 -1.38
N GLY A 103 -4.25 -8.87 -1.22
CA GLY A 103 -3.49 -8.06 -2.16
C GLY A 103 -2.03 -8.52 -2.28
N ARG A 104 -1.38 -8.83 -1.14
CA ARG A 104 -0.03 -9.43 -1.14
C ARG A 104 0.02 -10.80 -1.81
N TYR A 105 -1.06 -11.58 -1.72
CA TYR A 105 -1.18 -12.86 -2.42
C TYR A 105 -1.34 -12.65 -3.94
N PHE A 106 -2.22 -11.74 -4.36
CA PHE A 106 -2.38 -11.40 -5.78
C PHE A 106 -1.10 -10.84 -6.38
N HIS A 107 -0.41 -9.95 -5.69
CA HIS A 107 0.86 -9.41 -6.16
C HIS A 107 1.93 -10.51 -6.30
N ASP A 108 2.02 -11.44 -5.33
CA ASP A 108 2.92 -12.59 -5.42
C ASP A 108 2.57 -13.54 -6.58
N LYS A 109 1.32 -13.96 -6.71
CA LYS A 109 0.96 -15.00 -7.69
C LYS A 109 0.68 -14.49 -9.10
N VAL A 110 0.29 -13.23 -9.23
CA VAL A 110 -0.15 -12.66 -10.52
C VAL A 110 0.80 -11.59 -11.03
N ALA A 111 1.34 -10.72 -10.16
CA ALA A 111 2.29 -9.68 -10.59
C ALA A 111 3.73 -10.22 -10.70
N LEU A 112 4.17 -10.98 -9.69
CA LEU A 112 5.53 -11.53 -9.55
C LEU A 112 5.53 -13.08 -9.55
N ASN A 113 5.04 -13.68 -10.63
CA ASN A 113 4.76 -15.12 -10.70
C ASN A 113 5.96 -16.03 -11.01
N GLU A 114 7.19 -15.54 -11.11
CA GLU A 114 8.36 -16.34 -11.53
C GLU A 114 9.14 -16.93 -10.35
N PHE A 115 8.87 -16.50 -9.12
CA PHE A 115 9.56 -17.02 -7.93
C PHE A 115 8.63 -17.18 -6.73
N ASN A 116 9.10 -17.94 -5.72
CA ASN A 116 8.40 -18.05 -4.45
C ASN A 116 8.86 -16.93 -3.49
N LYS A 117 8.04 -15.89 -3.33
CA LYS A 117 8.33 -14.77 -2.42
C LYS A 117 8.58 -15.20 -0.98
N GLY A 118 7.78 -16.14 -0.45
CA GLY A 118 7.92 -16.60 0.93
C GLY A 118 9.28 -17.24 1.17
N GLU A 119 9.72 -18.08 0.23
CA GLU A 119 11.05 -18.70 0.28
C GLU A 119 12.18 -17.66 0.19
N GLN A 120 12.05 -16.67 -0.70
CA GLN A 120 13.05 -15.60 -0.85
C GLN A 120 13.18 -14.74 0.42
N ILE A 121 12.06 -14.40 1.06
CA ILE A 121 12.06 -13.64 2.33
C ILE A 121 12.70 -14.48 3.45
N LEU A 122 12.39 -15.78 3.55
CA LEU A 122 13.03 -16.66 4.54
C LEU A 122 14.52 -16.88 4.27
N LYS A 123 14.97 -16.76 3.02
CA LYS A 123 16.39 -16.76 2.63
C LYS A 123 17.11 -15.43 2.86
N GLY A 124 16.43 -14.40 3.37
CA GLY A 124 17.05 -13.10 3.64
C GLY A 124 17.12 -12.15 2.44
N ASN A 125 16.34 -12.38 1.37
CA ASN A 125 16.35 -11.51 0.20
C ASN A 125 15.65 -10.17 0.47
N ILE A 126 16.45 -9.14 0.76
CA ILE A 126 16.00 -7.78 1.06
C ILE A 126 15.25 -7.14 -0.11
N SER A 127 15.67 -7.39 -1.35
CA SER A 127 15.07 -6.80 -2.55
C SER A 127 13.64 -7.27 -2.76
N VAL A 128 13.39 -8.57 -2.59
CA VAL A 128 12.03 -9.13 -2.59
C VAL A 128 11.21 -8.62 -1.42
N ALA A 129 11.79 -8.57 -0.21
CA ALA A 129 11.09 -8.08 0.98
C ALA A 129 10.68 -6.60 0.86
N LEU A 130 11.51 -5.76 0.24
CA LEU A 130 11.20 -4.36 0.03
C LEU A 130 9.99 -4.19 -0.90
N VAL A 131 9.97 -4.91 -2.02
CA VAL A 131 8.83 -4.88 -2.96
C VAL A 131 7.57 -5.40 -2.27
N ASP A 132 7.66 -6.47 -1.49
CA ASP A 132 6.52 -7.01 -0.73
C ASP A 132 5.99 -6.04 0.34
N ALA A 133 6.88 -5.36 1.06
CA ALA A 133 6.52 -4.34 2.04
C ALA A 133 5.79 -3.17 1.36
N CYS A 134 6.32 -2.67 0.24
CA CYS A 134 5.70 -1.58 -0.51
C CYS A 134 4.40 -2.00 -1.21
N ALA A 135 4.25 -3.27 -1.62
CA ALA A 135 2.99 -3.81 -2.11
C ALA A 135 1.90 -3.80 -1.03
N ALA A 136 2.27 -4.16 0.21
CA ALA A 136 1.36 -4.12 1.36
C ALA A 136 0.92 -2.67 1.67
N ILE A 137 1.88 -1.74 1.70
CA ILE A 137 1.62 -0.32 1.95
C ILE A 137 0.77 0.29 0.83
N ALA A 138 1.08 0.01 -0.44
CA ALA A 138 0.31 0.49 -1.59
C ALA A 138 -1.15 0.00 -1.52
N THR A 139 -1.34 -1.29 -1.24
CA THR A 139 -2.67 -1.87 -1.03
C THR A 139 -3.42 -1.19 0.11
N ALA A 140 -2.75 -0.95 1.24
CA ALA A 140 -3.32 -0.29 2.40
C ALA A 140 -3.74 1.16 2.14
N ILE A 141 -2.93 1.95 1.42
CA ILE A 141 -3.26 3.33 1.04
C ILE A 141 -4.58 3.36 0.26
N ILE A 142 -4.77 2.41 -0.66
CA ILE A 142 -5.99 2.33 -1.47
C ILE A 142 -7.18 1.90 -0.61
N ILE A 143 -7.03 0.87 0.23
CA ILE A 143 -8.10 0.44 1.14
C ILE A 143 -8.53 1.62 2.02
N ARG A 144 -7.57 2.36 2.60
CA ARG A 144 -7.84 3.57 3.39
C ARG A 144 -8.61 4.61 2.58
N ALA A 145 -8.21 4.89 1.35
CA ALA A 145 -8.88 5.85 0.49
C ALA A 145 -10.36 5.49 0.27
N VAL A 146 -10.65 4.21 0.09
CA VAL A 146 -12.01 3.72 -0.16
C VAL A 146 -12.82 3.66 1.13
N LEU A 147 -12.20 3.36 2.27
CA LEU A 147 -12.85 3.44 3.59
C LEU A 147 -13.33 4.86 3.90
N VAL A 148 -12.52 5.87 3.60
CA VAL A 148 -12.89 7.28 3.79
C VAL A 148 -13.97 7.72 2.79
N TRP A 149 -14.03 7.08 1.62
CA TRP A 149 -14.97 7.41 0.55
C TRP A 149 -16.35 6.74 0.72
N ALA A 150 -16.38 5.50 1.21
CA ALA A 150 -17.61 4.75 1.43
C ALA A 150 -18.08 5.01 2.87
N GLU A 151 -19.18 5.73 3.01
CA GLU A 151 -19.78 6.06 4.30
C GLU A 151 -20.54 4.85 4.88
N ASP A 152 -20.75 4.86 6.20
CA ASP A 152 -21.54 3.90 6.98
C ASP A 152 -21.01 2.46 7.13
N LEU A 153 -21.45 1.80 8.19
CA LEU A 153 -21.19 0.38 8.46
C LEU A 153 -22.27 -0.51 7.83
N THR A 154 -22.30 -0.58 6.50
CA THR A 154 -23.30 -1.38 5.75
C THR A 154 -22.65 -2.39 4.81
N LEU A 155 -23.44 -3.37 4.35
CA LEU A 155 -22.99 -4.34 3.35
C LEU A 155 -22.54 -3.65 2.04
N ASP A 156 -23.20 -2.56 1.65
CA ASP A 156 -22.90 -1.80 0.45
C ASP A 156 -21.51 -1.15 0.53
N THR A 157 -21.13 -0.68 1.71
CA THR A 157 -19.80 -0.16 2.01
C THR A 157 -18.74 -1.25 1.83
N PHE A 158 -18.95 -2.45 2.39
CA PHE A 158 -18.00 -3.57 2.22
C PHE A 158 -17.88 -4.03 0.76
N ILE A 159 -18.99 -4.06 0.00
CA ILE A 159 -18.97 -4.36 -1.43
C ILE A 159 -18.16 -3.31 -2.20
N ALA A 160 -18.35 -2.03 -1.85
CA ALA A 160 -17.65 -0.92 -2.50
C ALA A 160 -16.14 -0.97 -2.22
N ILE A 161 -15.74 -1.21 -0.96
CA ILE A 161 -14.35 -1.42 -0.54
C ILE A 161 -13.71 -2.57 -1.31
N PHE A 162 -14.37 -3.74 -1.34
CA PHE A 162 -13.84 -4.90 -2.07
C PHE A 162 -13.70 -4.63 -3.57
N SER A 163 -14.67 -3.93 -4.17
CA SER A 163 -14.67 -3.66 -5.60
C SER A 163 -13.56 -2.70 -6.02
N ALA A 164 -13.37 -1.61 -5.28
CA ALA A 164 -12.27 -0.68 -5.51
C ALA A 164 -10.91 -1.33 -5.21
N PHE A 165 -10.83 -2.15 -4.16
CA PHE A 165 -9.66 -3.01 -3.91
C PHE A 165 -9.35 -3.88 -5.12
N ALA A 166 -10.32 -4.61 -5.68
CA ALA A 166 -10.11 -5.50 -6.83
C ALA A 166 -9.57 -4.74 -8.05
N ILE A 167 -10.18 -3.59 -8.38
CA ILE A 167 -9.69 -2.69 -9.44
C ILE A 167 -8.24 -2.29 -9.18
N SER A 168 -7.93 -1.90 -7.94
CA SER A 168 -6.58 -1.46 -7.59
C SER A 168 -5.52 -2.56 -7.69
N GLN A 169 -5.88 -3.81 -7.37
CA GLN A 169 -4.98 -4.95 -7.54
C GLN A 169 -4.69 -5.20 -9.02
N ILE A 170 -5.70 -5.07 -9.89
CA ILE A 170 -5.50 -5.15 -11.35
C ILE A 170 -4.54 -4.05 -11.81
N MET A 171 -4.70 -2.82 -11.32
CA MET A 171 -3.83 -1.70 -11.70
C MET A 171 -2.38 -1.88 -11.22
N LEU A 172 -2.17 -2.39 -10.01
CA LEU A 172 -0.84 -2.75 -9.52
C LEU A 172 -0.22 -3.86 -10.37
N VAL A 173 -0.99 -4.89 -10.75
CA VAL A 173 -0.52 -5.95 -11.67
C VAL A 173 -0.13 -5.35 -13.02
N LEU A 174 -0.97 -4.50 -13.62
CA LEU A 174 -0.68 -3.85 -14.89
C LEU A 174 0.59 -2.99 -14.82
N LEU A 175 0.76 -2.24 -13.73
CA LEU A 175 1.99 -1.48 -13.47
C LEU A 175 3.20 -2.40 -13.45
N THR A 176 3.17 -3.46 -12.63
CA THR A 176 4.29 -4.38 -12.47
C THR A 176 4.63 -5.06 -13.78
N ARG A 177 3.65 -5.58 -14.52
CA ARG A 177 3.86 -6.20 -15.84
C ARG A 177 4.37 -5.24 -16.90
N PHE A 178 3.91 -4.00 -16.89
CA PHE A 178 4.44 -2.97 -17.77
C PHE A 178 5.90 -2.64 -17.45
N ARG A 179 6.27 -2.62 -16.17
CA ARG A 179 7.66 -2.39 -15.73
C ARG A 179 8.56 -3.56 -16.07
N GLU A 180 8.09 -4.79 -15.87
CA GLU A 180 8.74 -6.03 -16.30
C GLU A 180 9.08 -5.97 -17.80
N PHE A 181 8.09 -5.69 -18.65
CA PHE A 181 8.28 -5.57 -20.10
C PHE A 181 9.31 -4.48 -20.47
N ARG A 182 9.27 -3.33 -19.78
CA ARG A 182 10.23 -2.23 -20.01
C ARG A 182 11.65 -2.61 -19.58
N TYR A 183 11.78 -3.38 -18.51
CA TYR A 183 13.06 -3.87 -18.01
C TYR A 183 13.66 -4.89 -18.98
N ALA A 184 12.89 -5.89 -19.41
CA ALA A 184 13.30 -6.91 -20.38
C ALA A 184 13.84 -6.26 -21.67
N LYS A 185 13.10 -5.29 -22.23
CA LYS A 185 13.51 -4.55 -23.44
C LYS A 185 14.85 -3.81 -23.30
N ARG A 186 15.29 -3.48 -22.08
CA ARG A 186 16.55 -2.77 -21.81
C ARG A 186 17.69 -3.70 -21.42
N ASN A 187 17.39 -4.94 -21.04
CA ASN A 187 18.33 -5.89 -20.46
C ASN A 187 18.31 -7.23 -21.21
N GLN A 188 18.26 -7.19 -22.55
CA GLN A 188 18.39 -8.39 -23.40
C GLN A 188 17.35 -9.47 -23.05
N ASP A 189 16.09 -9.06 -22.84
CA ASP A 189 14.97 -9.92 -22.44
C ASP A 189 15.14 -10.64 -21.08
N ALA A 190 16.08 -10.17 -20.24
CA ALA A 190 16.20 -10.63 -18.86
C ALA A 190 14.98 -10.22 -18.01
N SER A 191 14.58 -11.10 -17.09
CA SER A 191 13.49 -10.86 -16.16
C SER A 191 13.89 -9.87 -15.05
N MET A 192 13.03 -8.90 -14.77
CA MET A 192 13.12 -8.06 -13.59
C MET A 192 12.90 -8.88 -12.32
N GLN A 193 12.10 -9.95 -12.37
CA GLN A 193 11.88 -10.84 -11.23
C GLN A 193 13.16 -11.60 -10.87
N ASP A 194 13.91 -12.07 -11.88
CA ASP A 194 15.23 -12.68 -11.66
C ASP A 194 16.20 -11.68 -11.00
N ALA A 195 16.17 -10.42 -11.44
CA ALA A 195 16.96 -9.36 -10.80
C ALA A 195 16.59 -9.15 -9.32
N LEU A 196 15.30 -9.26 -8.97
CA LEU A 196 14.86 -9.23 -7.57
C LEU A 196 15.38 -10.43 -6.79
N VAL A 197 15.31 -11.63 -7.36
CA VAL A 197 15.84 -12.87 -6.77
C VAL A 197 17.36 -12.79 -6.56
N GLN A 198 18.09 -12.17 -7.48
CA GLN A 198 19.53 -11.92 -7.38
C GLN A 198 19.89 -10.79 -6.39
N GLY A 199 18.90 -10.18 -5.74
CA GLY A 199 19.12 -9.19 -4.71
C GLY A 199 19.40 -7.79 -5.25
N HIS A 200 19.00 -7.45 -6.49
CA HIS A 200 19.19 -6.11 -7.05
C HIS A 200 18.31 -5.05 -6.36
N THR A 201 18.79 -4.49 -5.25
CA THR A 201 18.02 -3.58 -4.39
C THR A 201 17.66 -2.27 -5.09
N ALA A 202 18.50 -1.77 -5.99
CA ALA A 202 18.18 -0.57 -6.76
C ALA A 202 16.93 -0.74 -7.65
N VAL A 203 16.77 -1.91 -8.28
CA VAL A 203 15.58 -2.25 -9.06
C VAL A 203 14.35 -2.35 -8.15
N ALA A 204 14.49 -3.00 -6.99
CA ALA A 204 13.45 -3.11 -5.98
C ALA A 204 12.97 -1.73 -5.47
N ILE A 205 13.88 -0.81 -5.16
CA ILE A 205 13.57 0.56 -4.70
C ILE A 205 12.81 1.32 -5.79
N ARG A 206 13.31 1.30 -7.04
CA ARG A 206 12.63 1.95 -8.16
C ARG A 206 11.21 1.42 -8.32
N HIS A 207 11.04 0.10 -8.33
CA HIS A 207 9.73 -0.51 -8.52
C HIS A 207 8.77 -0.16 -7.37
N SER A 208 9.26 -0.23 -6.13
CA SER A 208 8.54 0.15 -4.92
C SER A 208 8.04 1.59 -4.98
N GLY A 209 8.87 2.53 -5.45
CA GLY A 209 8.46 3.92 -5.64
C GLY A 209 7.32 4.10 -6.64
N TYR A 210 7.28 3.30 -7.70
CA TYR A 210 6.15 3.33 -8.63
C TYR A 210 4.86 2.76 -8.03
N MET A 211 4.95 1.70 -7.23
CA MET A 211 3.78 1.12 -6.56
C MET A 211 3.17 2.09 -5.55
N LEU A 212 4.01 2.72 -4.72
CA LEU A 212 3.58 3.71 -3.75
C LEU A 212 2.97 4.94 -4.45
N ALA A 213 3.61 5.43 -5.51
CA ALA A 213 3.10 6.55 -6.29
C ALA A 213 1.73 6.24 -6.92
N MET A 214 1.54 5.04 -7.47
CA MET A 214 0.25 4.60 -8.00
C MET A 214 -0.83 4.61 -6.92
N ALA A 215 -0.56 4.00 -5.76
CA ALA A 215 -1.51 3.95 -4.66
C ALA A 215 -1.91 5.34 -4.15
N LEU A 216 -0.93 6.24 -3.98
CA LEU A 216 -1.17 7.64 -3.60
C LEU A 216 -2.03 8.38 -4.63
N SER A 217 -1.78 8.16 -5.92
CA SER A 217 -2.59 8.76 -6.98
C SER A 217 -4.04 8.24 -6.98
N PHE A 218 -4.26 6.98 -6.57
CA PHE A 218 -5.61 6.41 -6.48
C PHE A 218 -6.41 6.99 -5.31
N ASN A 219 -5.73 7.35 -4.22
CA ASN A 219 -6.33 8.11 -3.13
C ASN A 219 -6.85 9.49 -3.59
N ALA A 220 -6.36 10.02 -4.72
CA ALA A 220 -6.93 11.24 -5.29
C ALA A 220 -8.26 10.97 -6.03
N ALA A 221 -8.40 9.79 -6.64
CA ALA A 221 -9.58 9.44 -7.44
C ALA A 221 -10.88 9.39 -6.62
N SER A 222 -10.81 9.08 -5.32
CA SER A 222 -11.98 9.08 -4.43
C SER A 222 -12.70 10.42 -4.35
N HIS A 223 -12.00 11.54 -4.59
CA HIS A 223 -12.58 12.89 -4.51
C HIS A 223 -13.45 13.23 -5.73
N PHE A 224 -13.25 12.54 -6.86
CA PHE A 224 -14.01 12.79 -8.10
C PHE A 224 -15.22 11.88 -8.27
N ILE A 225 -15.33 10.84 -7.46
CA ILE A 225 -16.39 9.85 -7.57
C ILE A 225 -17.35 10.08 -6.40
N ILE A 226 -18.61 10.40 -6.69
CA ILE A 226 -19.63 10.48 -5.65
C ILE A 226 -20.07 9.07 -5.31
N TYR A 227 -19.96 8.67 -4.04
CA TYR A 227 -20.44 7.38 -3.59
C TYR A 227 -21.97 7.33 -3.65
N ASN A 228 -22.50 6.28 -4.25
CA ASN A 228 -23.92 5.95 -4.18
C ASN A 228 -24.07 4.45 -3.84
N PRO A 229 -24.59 4.10 -2.64
CA PRO A 229 -24.68 2.71 -2.17
C PRO A 229 -25.40 1.77 -3.15
N GLN A 230 -26.42 2.27 -3.84
CA GLN A 230 -27.26 1.45 -4.74
C GLN A 230 -26.74 1.41 -6.18
N ALA A 231 -25.79 2.28 -6.55
CA ALA A 231 -25.26 2.38 -7.90
C ALA A 231 -23.95 1.60 -8.09
N TYR A 232 -23.93 0.31 -7.72
CA TYR A 232 -22.73 -0.53 -7.75
C TYR A 232 -21.96 -0.47 -9.08
N ILE A 233 -22.66 -0.54 -10.21
CA ILE A 233 -22.04 -0.51 -11.54
C ILE A 233 -21.36 0.85 -11.79
N ALA A 234 -22.05 1.95 -11.48
CA ALA A 234 -21.50 3.29 -11.68
C ALA A 234 -20.27 3.53 -10.81
N ASN A 235 -20.30 3.07 -9.56
CA ASN A 235 -19.16 3.14 -8.64
C ASN A 235 -17.95 2.39 -9.22
N ILE A 236 -18.13 1.12 -9.62
CA ILE A 236 -17.05 0.28 -10.16
C ILE A 236 -16.47 0.87 -11.44
N VAL A 237 -17.33 1.29 -12.37
CA VAL A 237 -16.92 1.89 -13.64
C VAL A 237 -16.20 3.22 -13.41
N GLY A 238 -16.70 4.05 -12.50
CA GLY A 238 -16.05 5.30 -12.11
C GLY A 238 -14.65 5.07 -11.56
N TRP A 239 -14.51 4.18 -10.58
CA TRP A 239 -13.22 3.79 -10.01
C TRP A 239 -12.26 3.26 -11.06
N PHE A 240 -12.73 2.41 -11.98
CA PHE A 240 -11.89 1.85 -13.03
C PHE A 240 -11.41 2.92 -14.04
N ILE A 241 -12.31 3.77 -14.54
CA ILE A 241 -11.97 4.82 -15.51
C ILE A 241 -10.99 5.81 -14.89
N PHE A 242 -11.30 6.34 -13.69
CA PHE A 242 -10.40 7.28 -13.03
C PHE A 242 -9.05 6.64 -12.69
N SER A 243 -9.02 5.37 -12.27
CA SER A 243 -7.77 4.64 -12.05
C SER A 243 -6.86 4.60 -13.29
N ILE A 244 -7.43 4.38 -14.47
CA ILE A 244 -6.67 4.39 -15.74
C ILE A 244 -6.16 5.80 -16.04
N ILE A 245 -7.01 6.82 -15.92
CA ILE A 245 -6.64 8.22 -16.15
C ILE A 245 -5.50 8.63 -15.21
N MET A 246 -5.59 8.28 -13.94
CA MET A 246 -4.57 8.55 -12.93
C MET A 246 -3.27 7.82 -13.23
N LEU A 247 -3.33 6.54 -13.61
CA LEU A 247 -2.15 5.77 -14.01
C LEU A 247 -1.41 6.42 -15.19
N VAL A 248 -2.14 6.83 -16.23
CA VAL A 248 -1.56 7.49 -17.41
C VAL A 248 -0.97 8.85 -17.02
N THR A 249 -1.73 9.67 -16.30
CA THR A 249 -1.31 11.02 -15.86
C THR A 249 -0.06 10.94 -15.00
N LEU A 250 -0.07 10.10 -13.97
CA LEU A 250 1.08 9.86 -13.09
C LEU A 250 2.30 9.38 -13.89
N SER A 251 2.11 8.43 -14.82
CA SER A 251 3.21 7.90 -15.64
C SER A 251 3.85 8.98 -16.52
N VAL A 252 3.05 9.87 -17.09
CA VAL A 252 3.53 10.99 -17.90
C VAL A 252 4.27 12.01 -17.03
N LEU A 253 3.68 12.42 -15.91
CA LEU A 253 4.29 13.40 -15.00
C LEU A 253 5.61 12.90 -14.43
N ILE A 254 5.66 11.66 -13.93
CA ILE A 254 6.90 11.04 -13.46
C ILE A 254 7.95 11.03 -14.57
N LYS A 255 7.59 10.68 -15.81
CA LYS A 255 8.53 10.69 -16.95
C LYS A 255 9.09 12.09 -17.21
N ILE A 256 8.25 13.12 -17.16
CA ILE A 256 8.65 14.52 -17.35
C ILE A 256 9.60 14.94 -16.21
N VAL A 257 9.18 14.79 -14.96
CA VAL A 257 9.95 15.23 -13.79
C VAL A 257 11.28 14.48 -13.70
N LYS A 258 11.30 13.17 -13.94
CA LYS A 258 12.56 12.41 -14.00
C LYS A 258 13.51 12.95 -15.07
N LYS A 259 13.00 13.28 -16.26
CA LYS A 259 13.82 13.83 -17.35
C LYS A 259 14.42 15.20 -16.99
N LEU A 260 13.69 16.01 -16.20
CA LEU A 260 14.14 17.34 -15.78
C LEU A 260 15.12 17.25 -14.60
N VAL A 261 14.77 16.52 -13.55
CA VAL A 261 15.55 16.43 -12.29
C VAL A 261 16.82 15.60 -12.47
N LEU A 262 16.73 14.46 -13.17
CA LEU A 262 17.86 13.56 -13.42
C LEU A 262 18.36 13.74 -14.86
N SER A 263 18.42 14.99 -15.31
CA SER A 263 18.90 15.35 -16.63
C SER A 263 20.34 14.85 -16.85
N LYS A 264 20.62 14.35 -18.05
CA LYS A 264 21.91 13.78 -18.47
C LYS A 264 22.33 12.47 -17.77
N ILE A 265 21.47 11.87 -16.95
CA ILE A 265 21.76 10.59 -16.30
C ILE A 265 21.07 9.45 -17.07
N ASN A 266 21.82 8.41 -17.44
CA ASN A 266 21.23 7.21 -18.04
C ASN A 266 20.66 6.30 -16.95
N LEU A 267 19.40 6.54 -16.61
CA LEU A 267 18.73 5.86 -15.50
C LEU A 267 18.66 4.34 -15.65
N ALA A 268 18.51 3.82 -16.88
CA ALA A 268 18.49 2.38 -17.09
C ALA A 268 19.84 1.76 -16.71
N GLN A 269 20.92 2.31 -17.25
CA GLN A 269 22.28 1.88 -16.94
C GLN A 269 22.60 2.01 -15.44
N GLU A 270 22.33 3.17 -14.84
CA GLU A 270 22.68 3.43 -13.44
C GLU A 270 22.01 2.46 -12.46
N VAL A 271 20.69 2.23 -12.56
CA VAL A 271 20.01 1.39 -11.54
C VAL A 271 19.80 -0.05 -11.97
N GLU A 272 19.65 -0.35 -13.27
CA GLU A 272 19.43 -1.73 -13.75
C GLU A 272 20.76 -2.48 -13.90
N GLN A 273 21.84 -1.81 -14.34
CA GLN A 273 23.13 -2.46 -14.62
C GLN A 273 24.20 -2.19 -13.55
N GLN A 274 24.28 -0.96 -13.03
CA GLN A 274 25.28 -0.58 -12.02
C GLN A 274 24.75 -0.67 -10.59
N HIS A 275 23.48 -1.06 -10.41
CA HIS A 275 22.83 -1.20 -9.11
C HIS A 275 22.92 0.05 -8.21
N ASN A 276 22.87 1.24 -8.81
CA ASN A 276 22.98 2.51 -8.10
C ASN A 276 21.71 2.78 -7.25
N ILE A 277 21.79 2.41 -5.96
CA ILE A 277 20.73 2.61 -4.96
C ILE A 277 20.43 4.09 -4.74
N GLY A 278 21.43 4.98 -4.84
CA GLY A 278 21.25 6.41 -4.67
C GLY A 278 20.30 6.99 -5.71
N ILE A 279 20.56 6.70 -7.00
CA ILE A 279 19.68 7.13 -8.10
C ILE A 279 18.30 6.49 -7.99
N ALA A 280 18.21 5.20 -7.64
CA ALA A 280 16.92 4.54 -7.43
C ALA A 280 16.09 5.20 -6.32
N THR A 281 16.73 5.62 -5.23
CA THR A 281 16.08 6.31 -4.11
C THR A 281 15.58 7.69 -4.53
N VAL A 282 16.36 8.44 -5.31
CA VAL A 282 15.89 9.71 -5.90
C VAL A 282 14.70 9.48 -6.84
N GLU A 283 14.70 8.41 -7.64
CA GLU A 283 13.54 8.08 -8.46
C GLU A 283 12.29 7.73 -7.66
N LEU A 284 12.44 7.00 -6.55
CA LEU A 284 11.36 6.72 -5.62
C LEU A 284 10.81 8.03 -5.05
N ALA A 285 11.68 8.91 -4.56
CA ALA A 285 11.29 10.20 -4.00
C ALA A 285 10.56 11.07 -5.03
N ILE A 286 11.05 11.14 -6.27
CA ILE A 286 10.37 11.84 -7.38
C ILE A 286 8.98 11.24 -7.61
N SER A 287 8.87 9.91 -7.66
CA SER A 287 7.61 9.23 -7.95
C SER A 287 6.57 9.51 -6.86
N VAL A 288 6.97 9.41 -5.59
CA VAL A 288 6.11 9.71 -4.43
C VAL A 288 5.76 11.20 -4.38
N ALA A 289 6.72 12.10 -4.59
CA ALA A 289 6.46 13.54 -4.56
C ALA A 289 5.48 13.98 -5.66
N VAL A 290 5.64 13.47 -6.88
CA VAL A 290 4.70 13.73 -7.98
C VAL A 290 3.30 13.22 -7.62
N ALA A 291 3.20 12.02 -7.04
CA ALA A 291 1.91 11.49 -6.61
C ALA A 291 1.28 12.35 -5.51
N LEU A 292 2.04 12.76 -4.49
CA LEU A 292 1.53 13.62 -3.41
C LEU A 292 1.05 14.99 -3.92
N ILE A 293 1.81 15.62 -4.83
CA ILE A 293 1.40 16.88 -5.47
C ILE A 293 0.10 16.65 -6.26
N LEU A 294 0.03 15.57 -7.04
CA LEU A 294 -1.16 15.24 -7.81
C LEU A 294 -2.38 15.01 -6.91
N THR A 295 -2.22 14.27 -5.81
CA THR A 295 -3.28 14.07 -4.81
C THR A 295 -3.72 15.37 -4.17
N SER A 296 -2.80 16.29 -3.88
CA SER A 296 -3.11 17.57 -3.23
C SER A 296 -3.80 18.56 -4.18
N LEU A 297 -3.50 18.51 -5.48
CA LEU A 297 -4.16 19.32 -6.50
C LEU A 297 -5.61 18.88 -6.78
N MET A 298 -5.99 17.72 -6.26
CA MET A 298 -7.28 17.07 -6.48
C MET A 298 -8.17 17.08 -5.24
N TYR A 299 -7.72 17.72 -4.16
CA TYR A 299 -8.45 17.93 -2.91
C TYR A 299 -9.22 19.24 -2.93
#